data_AF-A0A9D8Q2K0-F1
#
_entry.id   AF-A0A9D8Q2K0-F1
#
_cell.length_a   1.000
_cell.length_b   1.000
_cell.length_c   1.000
_cell.angle_alpha   90.00
_cell.angle_beta   90.00
_cell.angle_gamma   90.00
#
_symmetry.space_group_name_H-M   'P 1'
#
loop_
_entity.id
_entity.type
_entity.pdbx_description
1 polymer ?
#
loop_
_entity_poly.entity_id
_entity_poly.type
_entity_poly.pdbx_seq_one_letter_code
_entity_poly.pdbx_strand_id
1 'polypeptide(L)' 'MCTPASEAGVYAISLDAGAWIDVIQDGAYLKPVAFTGALDCPHIRKSVRFRLGPGPFTLQISDVDTPTIDLAVTPAD' A
#
# COMPACT_ATOMS: atom_id res chain seq x y z
N MET A 1 21.74 -9.71 -13.62
CA MET A 1 20.49 -10.03 -12.90
C MET A 1 19.51 -8.92 -13.28
N CYS A 2 18.38 -9.22 -13.93
CA CYS A 2 17.37 -8.19 -14.22
C CYS A 2 16.58 -7.92 -12.94
N THR A 3 16.90 -6.84 -12.25
CA THR A 3 16.03 -6.32 -11.19
C THR A 3 14.77 -5.78 -11.86
N PRO A 4 13.55 -6.16 -11.45
CA PRO A 4 12.36 -5.48 -11.93
C PRO A 4 12.51 -4.00 -11.58
N ALA A 5 12.47 -3.13 -12.58
CA ALA A 5 12.36 -1.71 -12.34
C ALA A 5 10.96 -1.49 -11.75
N SER A 6 10.86 -1.39 -10.42
CA SER A 6 9.68 -0.80 -9.81
C SER A 6 9.61 0.63 -10.33
N GLU A 7 8.62 0.86 -11.20
CA GLU A 7 8.41 2.14 -11.84
C GLU A 7 8.06 3.18 -10.77
N ALA A 8 8.64 4.38 -10.90
CA ALA A 8 8.26 5.48 -10.03
C ALA A 8 6.83 5.91 -10.38
N GLY A 9 5.98 6.12 -9.39
CA GLY A 9 4.57 6.43 -9.63
C GLY A 9 3.74 6.50 -8.36
N VAL A 10 2.46 6.83 -8.50
CA VAL A 10 1.51 6.69 -7.40
C VAL A 10 0.96 5.28 -7.41
N TYR A 11 1.07 4.60 -6.27
CA TYR A 11 0.53 3.26 -6.07
C TYR A 11 -0.50 3.29 -4.97
N ALA A 12 -1.59 2.56 -5.18
CA ALA A 12 -2.60 2.27 -4.17
C ALA A 12 -2.28 0.94 -3.49
N ILE A 13 -2.35 0.94 -2.16
CA ILE A 13 -2.28 -0.24 -1.32
C ILE A 13 -3.67 -0.45 -0.73
N SER A 14 -4.31 -1.54 -1.11
CA SER A 14 -5.69 -1.85 -0.73
C SER A 14 -5.73 -3.10 0.14
N LEU A 15 -6.53 -3.04 1.20
CA LEU A 15 -6.76 -4.10 2.17
C LEU A 15 -8.27 -4.38 2.31
N ASP A 16 -8.62 -5.64 2.53
CA ASP A 16 -9.99 -6.09 2.80
C ASP A 16 -10.38 -5.99 4.29
N ALA A 17 -9.39 -5.80 5.18
CA ALA A 17 -9.59 -5.72 6.62
C ALA A 17 -9.05 -4.41 7.23
N GLY A 18 -9.32 -4.19 8.53
CA GLY A 18 -8.82 -3.04 9.26
C GLY A 18 -7.35 -3.25 9.66
N ALA A 19 -6.46 -2.37 9.17
CA ALA A 19 -5.04 -2.37 9.55
C ALA A 19 -4.36 -1.02 9.30
N TRP A 20 -3.18 -0.84 9.87
CA TRP A 20 -2.23 0.22 9.52
C TRP A 20 -1.39 -0.18 8.30
N ILE A 21 -1.10 0.82 7.46
CA ILE A 21 -0.26 0.68 6.26
C ILE A 21 0.84 1.71 6.36
N ASP A 22 2.07 1.23 6.48
CA ASP A 22 3.27 2.05 6.45
C ASP A 22 4.15 1.62 5.27
N VAL A 23 4.66 2.60 4.53
CA VAL A 23 5.59 2.36 3.42
C VAL A 23 6.91 3.00 3.76
N ILE A 24 7.99 2.24 3.64
CA ILE A 24 9.37 2.72 3.84
C ILE A 24 10.14 2.58 2.54
N GLN A 25 10.78 3.65 2.09
CA GLN A 25 11.71 3.66 0.97
C GLN A 25 12.93 4.49 1.34
N ASP A 26 14.12 4.01 0.96
CA ASP A 26 15.40 4.66 1.28
C ASP A 26 15.57 4.96 2.79
N GLY A 27 15.04 4.08 3.64
CA GLY A 27 15.12 4.21 5.10
C GLY A 27 14.18 5.25 5.72
N ALA A 28 13.26 5.84 4.95
CA ALA A 28 12.30 6.83 5.43
C ALA A 28 10.85 6.37 5.23
N TYR A 29 9.99 6.67 6.21
CA TYR A 29 8.54 6.50 6.06
C TYR A 29 8.00 7.48 5.03
N LEU A 30 7.28 6.95 4.05
CA LEU A 30 6.57 7.74 3.05
C LEU A 30 5.25 8.24 3.63
N LYS A 31 4.92 9.50 3.33
CA LYS A 31 3.61 10.06 3.67
C LYS A 31 2.57 9.61 2.63
N PRO A 32 1.38 9.16 3.07
CA PRO A 32 0.26 8.96 2.16
C PRO A 32 -0.05 10.24 1.38
N VAL A 33 -0.36 10.10 0.09
CA VAL A 33 -0.82 11.21 -0.76
C VAL A 33 -2.35 11.25 -0.87
N ALA A 34 -3.02 10.12 -0.63
CA ALA A 34 -4.48 10.03 -0.53
C ALA A 34 -4.88 8.76 0.23
N PHE A 35 -6.11 8.72 0.75
CA PHE A 35 -6.70 7.50 1.32
C PHE A 35 -8.21 7.50 1.11
N THR A 36 -8.79 6.31 1.05
CA THR A 36 -10.24 6.10 1.00
C THR A 36 -10.62 5.01 1.98
N GLY A 37 -11.66 5.24 2.78
CA GLY A 37 -12.40 4.18 3.44
C GLY A 37 -13.52 3.73 2.52
N ALA A 38 -13.44 2.52 2.00
CA ALA A 38 -14.51 1.95 1.19
C ALA A 38 -15.35 1.07 2.12
N LEU A 39 -16.44 1.63 2.63
CA LEU A 39 -17.35 0.89 3.52
C LEU A 39 -18.39 0.08 2.72
N ASP A 40 -18.56 0.42 1.44
CA ASP A 40 -19.54 -0.11 0.51
C ASP A 40 -18.91 -0.98 -0.60
N CYS A 41 -17.62 -1.33 -0.48
CA CYS A 41 -16.94 -2.29 -1.34
C CYS A 41 -16.67 -3.58 -0.56
N PRO A 42 -17.32 -4.72 -0.87
CA PRO A 42 -17.24 -5.94 -0.06
C PRO A 42 -15.83 -6.54 0.11
N HIS A 43 -14.92 -6.19 -0.80
CA HIS A 43 -13.58 -6.77 -0.87
C HIS A 43 -12.47 -5.74 -0.63
N ILE A 44 -12.82 -4.47 -0.37
CA ILE A 44 -11.84 -3.42 -0.06
C ILE A 44 -12.41 -2.61 1.09
N ARG A 45 -11.78 -2.68 2.26
CA ARG A 45 -12.11 -1.87 3.42
C ARG A 45 -11.38 -0.53 3.40
N LYS A 46 -10.11 -0.55 2.99
CA LYS A 46 -9.20 0.59 3.04
C LYS A 46 -8.29 0.59 1.83
N SER A 47 -8.08 1.76 1.25
CA SER A 47 -7.05 1.97 0.22
C SER A 47 -6.25 3.23 0.54
N VAL A 48 -4.92 3.14 0.50
CA VAL A 48 -4.01 4.25 0.79
C VAL A 48 -3.03 4.39 -0.38
N ARG A 49 -2.86 5.61 -0.87
CA ARG A 49 -1.98 5.92 -2.00
C ARG A 49 -0.67 6.50 -1.51
N PHE A 50 0.44 6.05 -2.08
CA PHE A 50 1.79 6.56 -1.83
C PHE A 50 2.47 6.88 -3.15
N ARG A 51 3.33 7.91 -3.13
CA ARG A 51 4.25 8.17 -4.24
C ARG A 51 5.52 7.37 -4.01
N LEU A 52 5.78 6.39 -4.87
CA LEU A 52 6.99 5.57 -4.84
C LEU A 52 8.03 6.13 -5.81
N GLY A 53 9.28 6.22 -5.35
CA GLY A 53 10.44 6.40 -6.21
C GLY A 53 10.83 5.08 -6.88
N PRO A 54 11.80 5.11 -7.82
CA PRO A 54 12.31 3.89 -8.43
C PRO A 54 13.02 3.03 -7.39
N GLY A 55 12.88 1.71 -7.50
CA GLY A 55 13.59 0.76 -6.62
C GLY A 55 12.71 0.16 -5.51
N PRO A 56 13.30 -0.71 -4.67
CA PRO A 56 12.55 -1.48 -3.68
C PRO A 56 11.98 -0.58 -2.58
N PHE A 57 10.88 -1.03 -1.99
CA PHE A 57 10.28 -0.44 -0.80
C PHE A 57 9.84 -1.56 0.15
N THR A 58 9.69 -1.21 1.42
CA THR A 58 9.14 -2.10 2.44
C THR A 58 7.69 -1.69 2.70
N LEU A 59 6.80 -2.66 2.66
CA LEU A 59 5.42 -2.52 3.10
C LEU A 59 5.29 -3.15 4.49
N GLN A 60 4.89 -2.36 5.48
CA GLN A 60 4.60 -2.82 6.82
C GLN A 60 3.11 -2.74 7.09
N ILE A 61 2.57 -3.85 7.59
CA ILE A 61 1.17 -3.99 7.97
C ILE A 61 1.13 -4.31 9.47
N SER A 62 0.32 -3.57 10.22
CA SER A 62 0.20 -3.75 11.67
C SER A 62 -1.23 -3.51 12.17
N ASP A 63 -1.53 -3.96 13.40
CA ASP A 63 -2.85 -3.88 14.02
C ASP A 63 -3.98 -4.48 13.15
N VAL A 64 -3.71 -5.65 12.58
CA VAL A 64 -4.68 -6.35 11.73
C VAL A 64 -5.77 -6.96 12.59
N ASP A 65 -7.02 -6.64 12.29
CA ASP A 65 -8.20 -7.12 13.04
C ASP A 65 -8.60 -8.57 12.73
N THR A 66 -7.95 -9.21 11.75
CA THR A 66 -8.18 -10.59 11.29
C THR A 66 -6.90 -11.44 11.28
N PRO A 67 -7.01 -12.78 11.34
CA PRO A 67 -5.83 -13.67 11.23
C PRO A 67 -5.25 -13.76 9.81
N THR A 68 -6.02 -13.40 8.80
CA THR A 68 -5.64 -13.39 7.38
C THR A 68 -6.18 -12.12 6.74
N ILE A 69 -5.38 -11.50 5.87
CA ILE A 69 -5.73 -10.27 5.16
C ILE A 69 -5.33 -10.39 3.69
N ASP A 70 -6.21 -9.94 2.79
CA ASP A 70 -5.92 -9.82 1.37
C ASP A 70 -5.33 -8.43 1.08
N LEU A 71 -4.25 -8.40 0.29
CA LEU A 71 -3.51 -7.19 -0.03
C LEU A 71 -3.28 -7.06 -1.52
N ALA A 72 -3.56 -5.88 -2.07
CA ALA A 72 -3.23 -5.52 -3.44
C ALA A 72 -2.36 -4.26 -3.48
N VAL A 73 -1.34 -4.28 -4.34
CA VAL A 73 -0.56 -3.10 -4.72
C VAL A 73 -0.80 -2.85 -6.20
N THR A 74 -1.42 -1.73 -6.55
CA THR A 74 -1.77 -1.39 -7.93
C THR A 74 -1.30 0.02 -8.28
N PRO A 75 -0.93 0.30 -9.53
CA PRO A 75 -0.82 1.69 -10.00
C PRO A 75 -2.13 2.43 -9.74
N ALA A 76 -2.04 3.71 -9.37
CA ALA A 76 -3.19 4.56 -9.05
C ALA A 76 -3.44 5.68 -10.08
N ASP A 77 -2.61 5.72 -11.13
CA ASP A 77 -2.65 6.63 -12.27
C ASP A 77 -2.54 5.81 -13.58
#